data_AF-A0A9P6FPK0-F1
#
_entry.id   AF-A0A9P6FPK0-F1
#
_cell.length_a   1.000
_cell.length_b   1.000
_cell.length_c   1.000
_cell.angle_alpha   90.00
_cell.angle_beta   90.00
_cell.angle_gamma   90.00
#
_symmetry.space_group_name_H-M   'P 1'
#
loop_
_entity.id
_entity.type
_entity.pdbx_description
1 polymer ?
#
loop_
_entity_poly.entity_id
_entity_poly.type
_entity_poly.pdbx_seq_one_letter_code
_entity_poly.pdbx_strand_id
1 'polypeptide(L)'
;LGLGGVVWFKTLRMRSLFYDQWLTWPSALKVAFQDMTSLDGYTQCCGYNSAVTVVASGACATTNSFPGCEEKVSTYADLYLRKLYTSLFGFTVVNVFVFITTVILIQARNDEERYIRIGRKEGRTYTNAI
;
A
#
# COMPACT_ATOMS: atom_id res chain seq x y z
N LEU A 1 3.86 0.99 15.20
CA LEU A 1 2.97 -0.21 15.27
C LEU A 1 1.48 0.13 15.27
N GLY A 2 1.03 1.18 15.99
CA GLY A 2 -0.41 1.53 16.05
C GLY A 2 -1.08 1.81 14.70
N LEU A 3 -0.47 2.62 13.83
CA LEU A 3 -1.07 2.96 12.53
C LEU A 3 -1.22 1.74 11.61
N GLY A 4 -0.20 0.90 11.49
CA GLY A 4 -0.26 -0.32 10.68
C GLY A 4 -1.34 -1.30 11.16
N GLY A 5 -1.47 -1.46 12.48
CA GLY A 5 -2.52 -2.29 13.06
C GLY A 5 -3.93 -1.75 12.78
N VAL A 6 -4.14 -0.43 12.92
CA VAL A 6 -5.43 0.20 12.62
C VAL A 6 -5.81 0.00 11.15
N VAL A 7 -4.86 0.20 10.24
CA VAL A 7 -5.13 0.03 8.80
C VAL A 7 -5.41 -1.44 8.46
N TRP A 8 -4.68 -2.39 9.05
CA TRP A 8 -4.97 -3.81 8.87
C TRP A 8 -6.36 -4.20 9.38
N PHE A 9 -6.78 -3.70 10.55
CA PHE A 9 -8.15 -3.89 11.04
C PHE A 9 -9.21 -3.31 10.10
N LYS A 10 -8.92 -2.18 9.44
CA LYS A 10 -9.81 -1.62 8.42
C LYS A 10 -9.89 -2.52 7.19
N THR A 11 -8.79 -3.14 6.76
CA THR A 11 -8.82 -4.09 5.62
C THR A 11 -9.67 -5.34 5.89
N LEU A 12 -9.70 -5.84 7.12
CA LEU A 12 -10.56 -6.98 7.50
C LEU A 12 -12.06 -6.66 7.37
N ARG A 13 -12.44 -5.41 7.61
CA ARG A 13 -13.84 -4.93 7.58
C ARG A 13 -14.16 -4.14 6.30
N MET A 14 -13.30 -4.23 5.30
CA MET A 14 -13.33 -3.40 4.10
C MET A 14 -14.70 -3.43 3.39
N ARG A 15 -15.31 -4.62 3.25
CA ARG A 15 -16.64 -4.78 2.66
C ARG A 15 -17.74 -4.01 3.40
N SER A 16 -17.80 -4.14 4.73
CA SER A 16 -18.78 -3.40 5.53
C SER A 16 -18.56 -1.88 5.47
N LEU A 17 -17.31 -1.43 5.47
CA LEU A 17 -16.97 -0.01 5.43
C LEU A 17 -17.33 0.61 4.07
N PHE A 18 -17.10 -0.13 2.98
CA PHE A 18 -17.49 0.32 1.64
C PHE A 18 -18.99 0.27 1.41
N TYR A 19 -19.75 -0.58 2.10
CA TYR A 19 -21.20 -0.52 2.07
C TYR A 19 -21.73 0.81 2.62
N ASP A 20 -21.30 1.20 3.83
CA ASP A 20 -21.70 2.46 4.44
C ASP A 20 -21.31 3.64 3.55
N GLN A 21 -20.11 3.57 2.99
CA GLN A 21 -19.59 4.60 2.09
C GLN A 21 -20.35 4.63 0.77
N TRP A 22 -20.75 3.47 0.22
CA TRP A 22 -21.55 3.36 -1.00
C TRP A 22 -22.84 4.14 -0.86
N LEU A 23 -23.54 4.06 0.28
CA LEU A 23 -24.79 4.81 0.49
C LEU A 23 -24.57 6.33 0.31
N THR A 24 -23.45 6.85 0.81
CA THR A 24 -23.11 8.29 0.73
C THR A 24 -22.55 8.74 -0.62
N TRP A 25 -22.10 7.81 -1.47
CA TRP A 25 -21.48 8.18 -2.74
C TRP A 25 -22.46 8.82 -3.74
N PRO A 26 -21.99 9.78 -4.55
CA PRO A 26 -22.80 10.40 -5.59
C PRO A 26 -23.19 9.36 -6.65
N SER A 27 -24.35 9.55 -7.27
CA SER A 27 -24.90 8.65 -8.29
C SER A 27 -23.93 8.44 -9.46
N ALA A 28 -23.23 9.48 -9.90
CA ALA A 28 -22.24 9.39 -10.98
C ALA A 28 -21.12 8.38 -10.68
N LEU A 29 -20.64 8.33 -9.44
CA LEU A 29 -19.57 7.41 -9.04
C LEU A 29 -20.09 5.97 -8.91
N LYS A 30 -21.33 5.79 -8.43
CA LYS A 30 -22.01 4.49 -8.42
C LYS A 30 -22.15 3.93 -9.84
N VAL A 31 -22.61 4.76 -10.79
CA VAL A 31 -22.75 4.39 -12.20
C VAL A 31 -21.39 4.05 -12.82
N ALA A 32 -20.34 4.81 -12.52
CA ALA A 32 -19.00 4.49 -12.99
C ALA A 32 -18.53 3.09 -12.57
N PHE A 33 -18.83 2.66 -11.33
CA PHE A 33 -18.54 1.29 -10.89
C PHE A 33 -19.45 0.23 -11.52
N GLN A 34 -20.74 0.55 -11.74
CA GLN A 34 -21.70 -0.35 -12.39
C GLN A 34 -21.31 -0.64 -13.85
N ASP A 35 -20.82 0.37 -14.56
CA ASP A 35 -20.40 0.31 -15.96
C ASP A 35 -18.93 -0.14 -16.14
N MET A 36 -18.18 -0.27 -15.03
CA MET A 36 -16.75 -0.61 -15.08
C MET A 36 -16.52 -2.05 -15.54
N THR A 37 -15.94 -2.19 -16.74
CA THR A 37 -15.52 -3.47 -17.34
C THR A 37 -14.02 -3.70 -17.32
N SER A 38 -13.23 -2.71 -16.88
CA SER A 38 -11.76 -2.75 -16.91
C SER A 38 -11.12 -3.62 -15.82
N LEU A 39 -11.90 -4.34 -15.03
CA LEU A 39 -11.41 -5.21 -13.96
C LEU A 39 -11.47 -6.66 -14.45
N ASP A 40 -10.31 -7.27 -14.68
CA ASP A 40 -10.21 -8.64 -15.19
C ASP A 40 -11.03 -9.62 -14.34
N GLY A 41 -11.88 -10.40 -15.02
CA GLY A 41 -12.76 -11.38 -14.38
C GLY A 41 -14.10 -10.85 -13.89
N TYR A 42 -14.37 -9.54 -13.98
CA TYR A 42 -15.66 -8.97 -13.55
C TYR A 42 -16.41 -8.24 -14.67
N THR A 43 -17.60 -8.74 -15.01
CA THR A 43 -18.57 -8.09 -15.92
C THR A 43 -19.36 -6.98 -15.22
N GLN A 44 -20.31 -6.32 -15.87
CA GLN A 44 -21.16 -5.28 -15.26
C GLN A 44 -21.80 -5.74 -13.94
N CYS A 45 -22.02 -4.80 -13.00
CA CYS A 45 -22.57 -5.08 -11.68
C CYS A 45 -23.69 -4.10 -11.31
N CYS A 46 -24.59 -4.50 -10.41
CA CYS A 46 -25.72 -3.66 -9.98
C CYS A 46 -25.91 -3.63 -8.46
N GLY A 47 -25.86 -2.41 -7.90
CA GLY A 47 -26.00 -2.20 -6.46
C GLY A 47 -24.80 -2.74 -5.68
N TYR A 48 -24.75 -2.53 -4.36
CA TYR A 48 -23.63 -3.03 -3.57
C TYR A 48 -23.76 -4.53 -3.27
N ASN A 49 -24.75 -4.92 -2.47
CA ASN A 49 -25.07 -6.31 -2.11
C ASN A 49 -26.44 -6.78 -2.65
N SER A 50 -27.30 -5.84 -3.05
CA SER A 50 -28.70 -6.07 -3.40
C SER A 50 -29.20 -4.96 -4.31
N ALA A 51 -30.28 -5.25 -5.05
CA ALA A 51 -30.94 -4.33 -5.96
C ALA A 51 -31.56 -3.08 -5.28
N VAL A 52 -31.57 -3.01 -3.94
CA VAL A 52 -32.16 -1.88 -3.20
C VAL A 52 -31.23 -0.65 -3.17
N THR A 53 -29.92 -0.85 -3.38
CA THR A 53 -28.91 0.22 -3.43
C THR A 53 -28.48 0.59 -4.86
N VAL A 54 -29.28 0.16 -5.84
CA VAL A 54 -29.05 0.40 -7.26
C VAL A 54 -29.41 1.83 -7.62
N VAL A 55 -28.50 2.47 -8.35
CA VAL A 55 -28.86 3.60 -9.22
C VAL A 55 -29.30 2.99 -10.54
N ALA A 56 -30.56 3.20 -10.92
CA ALA A 56 -31.17 2.69 -12.15
C ALA A 56 -30.68 3.50 -13.37
N SER A 57 -29.38 3.44 -13.62
CA SER A 57 -28.68 4.15 -14.70
C SER A 57 -27.54 3.27 -15.22
N GLY A 58 -27.09 3.52 -16.45
CA GLY A 58 -26.05 2.72 -17.10
C GLY A 58 -26.49 1.28 -17.35
N ALA A 59 -25.60 0.32 -17.06
CA ALA A 59 -25.82 -1.12 -17.18
C ALA A 59 -27.04 -1.63 -16.39
N CYS A 60 -27.40 -0.94 -15.31
CA CYS A 60 -28.51 -1.31 -14.43
C CYS A 60 -29.84 -0.63 -14.78
N ALA A 61 -29.90 0.08 -15.91
CA ALA A 61 -31.15 0.71 -16.37
C ALA A 61 -32.12 -0.32 -16.99
N THR A 62 -31.59 -1.37 -17.64
CA THR A 62 -32.39 -2.32 -18.42
C THR A 62 -32.46 -3.72 -17.81
N THR A 63 -31.48 -4.12 -17.01
CA THR A 63 -31.41 -5.46 -16.41
C THR A 63 -30.83 -5.41 -14.99
N ASN A 64 -31.60 -5.87 -14.01
CA ASN A 64 -31.17 -6.03 -12.61
C ASN A 64 -30.56 -7.42 -12.33
N SER A 65 -30.23 -8.18 -13.37
CA SER A 65 -29.73 -9.56 -13.28
C SER A 65 -28.24 -9.66 -12.98
N PHE A 66 -27.54 -8.53 -12.90
CA PHE A 66 -26.10 -8.50 -12.64
C PHE A 66 -25.79 -8.74 -11.16
N PRO A 67 -24.62 -9.33 -10.84
CA PRO A 67 -24.18 -9.50 -9.47
C PRO A 67 -23.94 -8.15 -8.78
N GLY A 68 -23.89 -8.16 -7.45
CA GLY A 68 -23.55 -6.98 -6.65
C GLY A 68 -22.13 -6.49 -6.90
N CYS A 69 -21.93 -5.18 -6.82
CA CYS A 69 -20.65 -4.50 -6.99
C CYS A 69 -19.71 -4.64 -5.77
N GLU A 70 -20.14 -5.26 -4.66
CA GLU A 70 -19.32 -5.45 -3.45
C GLU A 70 -17.93 -6.01 -3.77
N GLU A 71 -17.90 -7.11 -4.53
CA GLU A 71 -16.65 -7.81 -4.83
C GLU A 71 -15.75 -6.97 -5.73
N LYS A 72 -16.32 -6.27 -6.73
CA LYS A 72 -15.57 -5.34 -7.57
C LYS A 72 -14.95 -4.19 -6.78
N VAL A 73 -15.73 -3.57 -5.90
CA VAL A 73 -15.25 -2.45 -5.08
C VAL A 73 -14.14 -2.92 -4.16
N SER A 74 -14.29 -4.09 -3.53
CA SER A 74 -13.24 -4.71 -2.71
C SER A 74 -11.97 -4.97 -3.53
N THR A 75 -12.08 -5.62 -4.69
CA THR A 75 -10.93 -5.94 -5.55
C THR A 75 -10.22 -4.69 -6.07
N TYR A 76 -10.98 -3.65 -6.47
CA TYR A 76 -10.40 -2.38 -6.88
C TYR A 76 -9.62 -1.72 -5.74
N ALA A 77 -10.21 -1.69 -4.53
CA ALA A 77 -9.53 -1.17 -3.35
C ALA A 77 -8.28 -1.98 -3.04
N ASP A 78 -8.35 -3.31 -3.02
CA ASP A 78 -7.21 -4.19 -2.74
C ASP A 78 -6.05 -4.00 -3.74
N LEU A 79 -6.36 -3.82 -5.03
CA LEU A 79 -5.36 -3.51 -6.05
C LEU A 79 -4.67 -2.16 -5.77
N TYR A 80 -5.44 -1.14 -5.39
CA TYR A 80 -4.91 0.17 -5.06
C TYR A 80 -4.05 0.12 -3.79
N LEU A 81 -4.55 -0.51 -2.72
CA LEU A 81 -3.83 -0.69 -1.47
C LEU A 81 -2.52 -1.46 -1.68
N ARG A 82 -2.53 -2.51 -2.52
CA ARG A 82 -1.32 -3.28 -2.83
C ARG A 82 -0.23 -2.41 -3.46
N LYS A 83 -0.58 -1.53 -4.40
CA LYS A 83 0.39 -0.60 -5.02
C LYS A 83 0.99 0.36 -3.99
N LEU A 84 0.16 0.91 -3.11
CA LEU A 84 0.62 1.80 -2.03
C LEU A 84 1.52 1.08 -1.03
N TYR A 85 1.16 -0.13 -0.61
CA TYR A 85 1.99 -0.88 0.33
C TYR A 85 3.32 -1.27 -0.30
N THR A 86 3.33 -1.72 -1.55
CA THR A 86 4.58 -2.07 -2.23
C THR A 86 5.53 -0.87 -2.32
N SER A 87 5.02 0.34 -2.64
CA SER A 87 5.87 1.53 -2.69
C SER A 87 6.39 1.95 -1.31
N LEU A 88 5.54 1.91 -0.28
CA LEU A 88 5.92 2.21 1.09
C LEU A 88 6.95 1.21 1.63
N PHE A 89 6.71 -0.09 1.47
CA PHE A 89 7.67 -1.11 1.88
C PHE A 89 8.98 -0.97 1.11
N GLY A 90 8.94 -0.69 -0.19
CA GLY A 90 10.13 -0.41 -0.99
C GLY A 90 10.96 0.74 -0.40
N PHE A 91 10.33 1.85 -0.03
CA PHE A 91 11.01 2.98 0.61
C PHE A 91 11.58 2.61 1.99
N THR A 92 10.85 1.83 2.81
CA THR A 92 11.36 1.40 4.11
C THR A 92 12.60 0.51 3.99
N VAL A 93 12.65 -0.37 2.99
CA VAL A 93 13.81 -1.23 2.72
C VAL A 93 15.04 -0.38 2.37
N VAL A 94 14.89 0.60 1.48
CA VAL A 94 15.99 1.52 1.12
C VAL A 94 16.52 2.25 2.36
N ASN A 95 15.64 2.76 3.23
CA ASN A 95 16.07 3.42 4.47
C ASN A 95 16.84 2.48 5.39
N VAL A 96 16.40 1.23 5.54
CA VAL A 96 17.11 0.23 6.36
C VAL A 96 18.48 -0.06 5.77
N PHE A 97 18.61 -0.19 4.45
CA PHE A 97 19.91 -0.36 3.80
C PHE A 97 20.85 0.82 4.05
N VAL A 98 20.38 2.05 3.83
CA VAL A 98 21.18 3.26 4.09
C VAL A 98 21.59 3.33 5.55
N PHE A 99 20.68 2.99 6.48
CA PHE A 99 20.99 2.95 7.91
C PHE A 99 22.10 1.93 8.22
N ILE A 100 22.00 0.71 7.71
CA ILE A 100 23.02 -0.33 7.91
C ILE A 100 24.35 0.09 7.31
N THR A 101 24.37 0.60 6.07
CA THR A 101 25.59 1.09 5.42
C THR A 101 26.23 2.22 6.22
N THR A 102 25.43 3.14 6.76
CA THR A 102 25.91 4.22 7.63
C THR A 102 26.56 3.69 8.90
N VAL A 103 25.94 2.70 9.56
CA VAL A 103 26.50 2.06 10.77
C VAL A 103 27.81 1.34 10.46
N ILE A 104 27.88 0.61 9.34
CA ILE A 104 29.11 -0.07 8.90
C ILE A 104 30.22 0.96 8.64
N LEU A 105 29.89 2.07 7.97
CA LEU A 105 30.85 3.15 7.70
C LEU A 105 31.42 3.74 9.00
N ILE A 106 30.56 4.05 9.97
CA ILE A 106 31.00 4.58 11.27
C ILE A 106 31.92 3.59 11.99
N GLN A 107 31.58 2.30 11.98
CA GLN A 107 32.41 1.26 12.59
C GLN A 107 33.78 1.14 11.90
N ALA A 108 33.80 1.15 10.56
CA ALA A 108 35.05 1.09 9.81
C ALA A 108 35.98 2.28 10.12
N ARG A 109 35.42 3.50 10.24
CA ARG A 109 36.19 4.70 10.65
C ARG A 109 36.71 4.60 12.08
N ASN A 110 35.90 4.10 13.01
CA ASN A 110 36.33 3.88 14.39
C ASN A 110 37.47 2.87 14.50
N ASP A 111 37.41 1.79 13.72
CA ASP A 111 38.46 0.77 13.67
C ASP A 111 39.76 1.35 13.10
N GLU A 112 39.70 2.10 12.00
CA GLU A 112 40.85 2.80 11.42
C GLU A 112 41.51 3.74 12.44
N GLU A 113 40.74 4.58 13.13
CA GLU A 113 41.25 5.47 14.18
C GLU A 113 41.85 4.71 15.36
N ARG A 114 41.28 3.55 15.71
CA ARG A 114 41.84 2.67 16.74
C ARG A 114 43.19 2.11 16.30
N TYR A 115 43.32 1.62 15.06
CA TYR A 115 44.58 1.12 14.53
C TYR A 115 45.64 2.22 14.46
N ILE A 116 45.29 3.44 14.06
CA ILE A 116 46.20 4.60 14.07
C ILE A 116 46.68 4.90 15.50
N ARG A 117 45.80 4.87 16.50
CA ARG A 117 46.17 5.08 17.92
C ARG A 117 47.11 4.02 18.45
N ILE A 118 46.90 2.74 18.09
CA ILE A 118 47.81 1.64 18.47
C ILE A 118 49.16 1.81 17.79
N GLY A 119 49.15 2.11 16.48
CA GLY A 119 50.35 2.37 15.70
C GLY A 119 51.26 3.46 16.29
N ARG A 120 50.67 4.59 16.72
CA ARG A 120 51.40 5.67 17.39
C ARG A 120 52.06 5.23 18.70
N LYS A 121 51.41 4.36 19.50
CA LYS A 121 51.98 3.85 20.76
C LYS A 121 53.19 2.94 20.52
N GLU A 122 53.22 2.24 19.38
CA GLU A 122 54.31 1.33 19.00
C GLU A 122 55.42 2.01 18.20
N GLY A 123 55.38 3.33 18.01
CA GLY A 123 56.39 4.10 17.28
C GLY A 123 56.30 3.95 15.75
N ARG A 124 55.20 3.41 15.21
CA ARG A 124 54.97 3.29 13.76
C ARG A 124 54.27 4.54 13.21
N THR A 125 54.92 5.28 12.32
CA THR A 125 54.32 6.41 11.58
C THR A 125 53.58 5.90 10.34
N TYR A 126 52.24 5.98 10.35
CA TYR A 126 51.40 5.71 9.18
C TYR A 126 51.18 7.01 8.40
N THR A 127 51.74 7.09 7.19
CA THR A 127 51.40 8.12 6.20
C THR A 127 50.05 7.75 5.60
N ASN A 128 49.06 8.64 5.71
CA ASN A 128 47.67 8.40 5.30
C ASN A 128 47.63 7.90 3.83
N ALA A 129 47.18 6.67 3.63
CA ALA A 129 46.71 6.21 2.33
C ALA A 129 45.19 6.44 2.32
N ILE A 130 44.79 7.46 1.57
CA ILE A 130 43.42 7.64 1.09
C ILE A 130 43.26 6.73 -0.12
#